data_AF-A0A7C7K0S4-F1
#
_entry.id   AF-A0A7C7K0S4-F1
#
_cell.length_a   1.000
_cell.length_b   1.000
_cell.length_c   1.000
_cell.angle_alpha   90.00
_cell.angle_beta   90.00
_cell.angle_gamma   90.00
#
_symmetry.space_group_name_H-M   'P 1'
#
loop_
_entity.id
_entity.type
_entity.pdbx_description
1 polymer ?
#
loop_
_entity_poly.entity_id
_entity_poly.type
_entity_poly.pdbx_seq_one_letter_code
_entity_poly.pdbx_strand_id
1 'polypeptide(L)'
;KLMEHINNEMNVISVEKRIRGRVKNQMEKTQREYYLNEQMKAIQRELGEIEDGGDETGQLQKSIIKAKMTKEATKKCLSELKKLKSMSSMSAEATVVRNYLDWMIELPWNSKENQLGKVNIDEAKRILDEDHYGLEKVKERILEYLAVQKRVGKIKGAIICLVGPPGVGKTSLGKSIARATGRKFVRMSLGGIRDEAEIRGHRRTYIGSLPGKIIQQMKKAGTKNPLFLLDEIDKVGTDYRGDPSSALLEALDPEQNVTFNDHYLEVDYDLSDVMFVTTANTLNILPPLLDRLEVIRIPGYTEDEKINIANNYLIPKQIKNNGLKNEEWKLDKDVIKKVIQSYTKEAGVRNLEREISKLARKTVK
;
A
#
# COMPACT_ATOMS: atom_id res chain seq x y z
N LYS A 1 -82.86 22.15 17.90
CA LYS A 1 -82.54 22.90 16.67
C LYS A 1 -81.78 24.21 16.96
N LEU A 2 -82.33 25.24 17.61
CA LEU A 2 -81.58 26.49 17.85
C LEU A 2 -80.34 26.31 18.78
N MET A 3 -80.52 25.60 19.90
CA MET A 3 -79.42 25.26 20.83
C MET A 3 -78.32 24.39 20.20
N GLU A 4 -78.69 23.60 19.19
CA GLU A 4 -77.78 22.70 18.49
C GLU A 4 -76.91 23.47 17.48
N HIS A 5 -77.49 24.47 16.80
CA HIS A 5 -76.74 25.41 15.97
C HIS A 5 -75.78 26.29 16.79
N ILE A 6 -76.20 26.76 17.96
CA ILE A 6 -75.35 27.56 18.85
C ILE A 6 -74.17 26.73 19.38
N ASN A 7 -74.39 25.46 19.74
CA ASN A 7 -73.30 24.57 20.14
C ASN A 7 -72.32 24.26 18.99
N ASN A 8 -72.83 24.12 17.76
CA ASN A 8 -71.97 23.92 16.59
C ASN A 8 -71.13 25.18 16.28
N GLU A 9 -71.73 26.37 16.34
CA GLU A 9 -71.02 27.66 16.20
C GLU A 9 -69.94 27.83 17.29
N MET A 10 -70.26 27.53 18.55
CA MET A 10 -69.28 27.56 19.65
C MET A 10 -68.13 26.58 19.44
N ASN A 11 -68.42 25.38 18.93
CA ASN A 11 -67.38 24.40 18.60
C ASN A 11 -66.47 24.90 17.47
N VAL A 12 -67.03 25.49 16.40
CA VAL A 12 -66.26 26.07 15.30
C VAL A 12 -65.34 27.19 15.80
N ILE A 13 -65.85 28.11 16.63
CA ILE A 13 -65.06 29.19 17.22
C ILE A 13 -63.95 28.65 18.13
N SER A 14 -64.23 27.58 18.90
CA SER A 14 -63.23 26.96 19.77
C SER A 14 -62.08 26.32 18.97
N VAL A 15 -62.41 25.69 17.83
CA VAL A 15 -61.45 25.07 16.91
C VAL A 15 -60.63 26.15 16.22
N GLU A 16 -61.25 27.24 15.75
CA GLU A 16 -60.54 28.35 15.10
C GLU A 16 -59.54 29.03 16.06
N LYS A 17 -59.93 29.25 17.32
CA LYS A 17 -59.01 29.75 18.36
C LYS A 17 -57.84 28.79 18.60
N ARG A 18 -58.09 27.48 18.63
CA ARG A 18 -57.04 26.46 18.80
C ARG A 18 -56.06 26.44 17.61
N ILE A 19 -56.58 26.57 16.40
CA ILE A 19 -55.79 26.62 15.16
C ILE A 19 -54.92 27.89 15.14
N ARG A 20 -55.50 29.07 15.43
CA ARG A 20 -54.73 30.32 15.53
C ARG A 20 -53.63 30.24 16.57
N GLY A 21 -53.89 29.65 17.74
CA GLY A 21 -52.88 29.43 18.78
C GLY A 21 -51.72 28.56 18.31
N ARG A 22 -52.00 27.45 17.60
CA ARG A 22 -50.94 26.60 17.04
C ARG A 22 -50.12 27.30 15.97
N VAL A 23 -50.77 28.00 15.04
CA VAL A 23 -50.09 28.73 13.95
C VAL A 23 -49.17 29.81 14.53
N LYS A 24 -49.64 30.56 15.53
CA LYS A 24 -48.83 31.58 16.21
C LYS A 24 -47.62 30.98 16.91
N ASN A 25 -47.81 29.92 17.70
CA ASN A 25 -46.69 29.25 18.39
C ASN A 25 -45.68 28.64 17.41
N GLN A 26 -46.15 28.12 16.28
CA GLN A 26 -45.28 27.56 15.24
C GLN A 26 -44.49 28.67 14.53
N MET A 27 -45.13 29.79 14.18
CA MET A 27 -44.44 30.95 13.62
C MET A 27 -43.40 31.54 14.58
N GLU A 28 -43.72 31.68 15.86
CA GLU A 28 -42.78 32.16 16.87
C GLU A 28 -41.59 31.21 17.02
N LYS A 29 -41.81 29.90 16.98
CA LYS A 29 -40.74 28.90 17.00
C LYS A 29 -39.85 29.01 15.76
N THR A 30 -40.42 29.14 14.56
CA THR A 30 -39.66 29.27 13.32
C THR A 30 -38.88 30.59 13.25
N GLN A 31 -39.48 31.70 13.69
CA GLN A 31 -38.77 32.99 13.78
C GLN A 31 -37.63 32.94 14.81
N ARG A 32 -37.85 32.28 15.95
CA ARG A 32 -36.81 32.11 16.97
C ARG A 32 -35.67 31.23 16.47
N GLU A 33 -35.97 30.12 15.79
CA GLU A 33 -34.96 29.28 15.13
C GLU A 33 -34.20 30.04 14.04
N TYR A 34 -34.89 30.84 13.23
CA TYR A 34 -34.27 31.70 12.22
C TYR A 34 -33.30 32.72 12.85
N TYR A 35 -33.75 33.41 13.91
CA TYR A 35 -32.96 34.42 14.60
C TYR A 35 -31.74 33.80 15.31
N LEU A 36 -31.91 32.66 15.98
CA LEU A 36 -30.81 31.92 16.61
C LEU A 36 -29.79 31.43 15.59
N ASN A 37 -30.23 30.99 14.41
CA ASN A 37 -29.33 30.59 13.33
C ASN A 37 -28.54 31.77 12.74
N GLU A 38 -29.17 32.93 12.57
CA GLU A 38 -28.46 34.15 12.14
C GLU A 38 -27.49 34.65 13.22
N GLN A 39 -27.86 34.59 14.50
CA GLN A 39 -26.94 34.90 15.60
C GLN A 39 -25.77 33.92 15.66
N MET A 40 -26.00 32.63 15.50
CA MET A 40 -24.93 31.62 15.43
C MET A 40 -23.96 31.89 14.27
N LYS A 41 -24.48 32.25 13.07
CA LYS A 41 -23.63 32.63 11.93
C LYS A 41 -22.83 33.90 12.21
N ALA A 42 -23.41 34.89 12.89
CA ALA A 42 -22.72 36.12 13.26
C ALA A 42 -21.61 35.84 14.28
N ILE A 43 -21.90 35.02 15.30
CA ILE A 43 -20.92 34.58 16.31
C ILE A 43 -19.78 33.78 15.66
N GLN A 44 -20.08 32.87 14.72
CA GLN A 44 -19.06 32.13 13.97
C GLN A 44 -18.19 33.03 13.08
N ARG A 45 -18.73 34.13 12.54
CA ARG A 45 -17.93 35.15 11.82
C ARG A 45 -17.03 35.94 12.74
N GLU A 46 -17.50 36.34 13.92
CA GLU A 46 -16.69 37.08 14.90
C GLU A 46 -15.61 36.23 15.57
N LEU A 47 -15.85 34.92 15.74
CA LEU A 47 -14.87 33.97 16.26
C LEU A 47 -13.76 33.60 15.24
N GLY A 48 -13.83 34.10 14.00
CA GLY A 48 -12.80 33.85 12.97
C GLY A 48 -12.78 32.42 12.41
N GLU A 49 -13.69 31.53 12.82
CA GLU A 49 -13.67 30.11 12.43
C GLU A 49 -14.05 29.86 10.95
N ILE A 50 -14.58 30.86 10.25
CA ILE A 50 -15.03 30.69 8.85
C ILE A 50 -13.89 30.84 7.83
N GLU A 51 -12.79 31.53 8.14
CA GLU A 51 -11.70 31.67 7.16
C GLU A 51 -10.82 30.41 7.02
N ASP A 52 -10.77 29.51 8.02
CA ASP A 52 -9.91 28.31 7.95
C ASP A 52 -10.69 26.97 7.92
N GLY A 53 -11.79 26.82 8.68
CA GLY A 53 -12.52 25.54 8.78
C GLY A 53 -13.48 25.24 7.61
N GLY A 54 -14.00 26.28 6.97
CA GLY A 54 -14.88 26.15 5.80
C GLY A 54 -14.13 25.70 4.54
N ASP A 55 -12.89 26.14 4.37
CA ASP A 55 -12.07 25.78 3.22
C ASP A 55 -11.55 24.34 3.33
N GLU A 56 -11.13 23.88 4.53
CA GLU A 56 -10.62 22.52 4.74
C GLU A 56 -11.63 21.44 4.27
N THR A 57 -12.89 21.54 4.68
CA THR A 57 -13.91 20.54 4.29
C THR A 57 -14.28 20.62 2.81
N GLY A 58 -14.21 21.81 2.21
CA GLY A 58 -14.38 22.02 0.78
C GLY A 58 -13.22 21.45 -0.04
N GLN A 59 -11.99 21.62 0.44
CA GLN A 59 -10.78 21.03 -0.13
C GLN A 59 -10.81 19.50 -0.05
N LEU A 60 -11.19 18.92 1.10
CA LEU A 60 -11.36 17.47 1.25
C LEU A 60 -12.40 16.92 0.27
N GLN A 61 -13.53 17.60 0.10
CA GLN A 61 -14.54 17.19 -0.88
C GLN A 61 -14.00 17.19 -2.32
N LYS A 62 -13.24 18.22 -2.71
CA LYS A 62 -12.58 18.29 -4.02
C LYS A 62 -11.56 17.15 -4.18
N SER A 63 -10.77 16.87 -3.14
CA SER A 63 -9.76 15.81 -3.13
C SER A 63 -10.39 14.42 -3.26
N ILE A 64 -11.51 14.15 -2.58
CA ILE A 64 -12.25 12.88 -2.71
C ILE A 64 -12.72 12.66 -4.16
N ILE A 65 -13.26 13.70 -4.80
CA ILE A 65 -13.70 13.61 -6.20
C ILE A 65 -12.50 13.42 -7.13
N LYS A 66 -11.39 14.13 -6.87
CA LYS A 66 -10.15 14.04 -7.65
C LYS A 66 -9.49 12.67 -7.56
N ALA A 67 -9.62 11.98 -6.43
CA ALA A 67 -9.06 10.65 -6.21
C ALA A 67 -9.68 9.56 -7.11
N LYS A 68 -10.85 9.82 -7.73
CA LYS A 68 -11.56 8.89 -8.63
C LYS A 68 -11.72 7.49 -8.01
N MET A 69 -12.21 7.45 -6.77
CA MET A 69 -12.44 6.19 -6.04
C MET A 69 -13.58 5.38 -6.65
N THR A 70 -13.74 4.14 -6.21
CA THR A 70 -14.92 3.33 -6.55
C THR A 70 -16.20 4.00 -6.03
N LYS A 71 -17.37 3.62 -6.60
CA LYS A 71 -18.66 4.19 -6.17
C LYS A 71 -18.91 3.96 -4.68
N GLU A 72 -18.54 2.78 -4.19
CA GLU A 72 -18.66 2.41 -2.78
C GLU A 72 -17.74 3.24 -1.89
N ALA A 73 -16.45 3.29 -2.21
CA ALA A 73 -15.46 4.09 -1.47
C ALA A 73 -15.83 5.58 -1.45
N THR A 74 -16.29 6.12 -2.58
CA THR A 74 -16.75 7.52 -2.68
C THR A 74 -17.96 7.78 -1.79
N LYS A 75 -18.98 6.91 -1.83
CA LYS A 75 -20.18 7.04 -0.99
C LYS A 75 -19.81 7.01 0.48
N LYS A 76 -18.90 6.13 0.88
CA LYS A 76 -18.43 6.04 2.27
C LYS A 76 -17.66 7.29 2.70
N CYS A 77 -16.70 7.77 1.89
CA CYS A 77 -15.97 8.99 2.18
C CYS A 77 -16.89 10.21 2.30
N LEU A 78 -17.91 10.34 1.44
CA LEU A 78 -18.88 11.43 1.53
C LEU A 78 -19.74 11.35 2.80
N SER A 79 -20.11 10.14 3.24
CA SER A 79 -20.80 9.91 4.50
C SER A 79 -19.94 10.31 5.71
N GLU A 80 -18.67 9.90 5.71
CA GLU A 80 -17.72 10.25 6.77
C GLU A 80 -17.39 11.75 6.79
N LEU A 81 -17.27 12.39 5.63
CA LEU A 81 -17.13 13.84 5.51
C LEU A 81 -18.35 14.59 6.08
N LYS A 82 -19.57 14.07 5.87
CA LYS A 82 -20.79 14.65 6.46
C LYS A 82 -20.76 14.58 7.99
N LYS A 83 -20.28 13.46 8.55
CA LYS A 83 -20.08 13.33 10.01
C LYS A 83 -19.03 14.33 10.51
N LEU A 84 -17.91 14.45 9.81
CA LEU A 84 -16.84 15.40 10.15
C LEU A 84 -17.35 16.85 10.20
N LYS A 85 -18.20 17.27 9.25
CA LYS A 85 -18.83 18.61 9.24
C LYS A 85 -19.71 18.90 10.45
N SER A 86 -20.29 17.87 11.07
CA SER A 86 -21.13 18.01 12.27
C SER A 86 -20.35 17.90 13.58
N MET A 87 -19.09 17.48 13.54
CA MET A 87 -18.25 17.26 14.71
C MET A 87 -17.44 18.53 15.03
N SER A 88 -17.11 18.72 16.31
CA SER A 88 -16.12 19.73 16.70
C SER A 88 -14.72 19.30 16.24
N SER A 89 -13.97 20.24 15.66
CA SER A 89 -12.61 20.04 15.15
C SER A 89 -11.60 19.58 16.21
N MET A 90 -11.87 19.85 17.50
CA MET A 90 -11.03 19.44 18.63
C MET A 90 -11.34 18.03 19.16
N SER A 91 -12.33 17.33 18.62
CA SER A 91 -12.69 15.99 19.11
C SER A 91 -11.71 14.90 18.65
N ALA A 92 -11.46 13.92 19.52
CA ALA A 92 -10.67 12.73 19.19
C ALA A 92 -11.24 11.97 17.98
N GLU A 93 -12.58 11.93 17.86
CA GLU A 93 -13.28 11.29 16.75
C GLU A 93 -13.06 12.02 15.42
N ALA A 94 -13.05 13.36 15.42
CA ALA A 94 -12.75 14.14 14.21
C ALA A 94 -11.34 13.84 13.68
N THR A 95 -10.35 13.66 14.57
CA THR A 95 -8.99 13.26 14.17
C THR A 95 -8.96 11.88 13.50
N VAL A 96 -9.71 10.90 14.03
CA VAL A 96 -9.80 9.55 13.43
C VAL A 96 -10.44 9.61 12.04
N VAL A 97 -11.52 10.38 11.89
CA VAL A 97 -12.21 10.54 10.60
C VAL A 97 -11.34 11.30 9.60
N ARG A 98 -10.62 12.34 10.02
CA ARG A 98 -9.67 13.08 9.16
C ARG A 98 -8.56 12.16 8.66
N ASN A 99 -7.89 11.44 9.56
CA ASN A 99 -6.87 10.47 9.18
C ASN A 99 -7.40 9.41 8.21
N TYR A 100 -8.63 8.92 8.42
CA TYR A 100 -9.28 7.99 7.51
C TYR A 100 -9.48 8.59 6.11
N LEU A 101 -10.01 9.82 6.02
CA LEU A 101 -10.19 10.51 4.74
C LEU A 101 -8.85 10.74 4.04
N ASP A 102 -7.79 11.11 4.76
CA ASP A 102 -6.45 11.28 4.21
C ASP A 102 -5.90 9.97 3.63
N TRP A 103 -6.05 8.86 4.36
CA TRP A 103 -5.72 7.52 3.84
C TRP A 103 -6.48 7.20 2.57
N MET A 104 -7.80 7.42 2.56
CA MET A 104 -8.63 7.17 1.38
C MET A 104 -8.21 8.05 0.20
N ILE A 105 -7.89 9.33 0.40
CA ILE A 105 -7.50 10.26 -0.67
C ILE A 105 -6.12 9.89 -1.25
N GLU A 106 -5.16 9.51 -0.41
CA GLU A 106 -3.79 9.22 -0.85
C GLU A 106 -3.62 7.84 -1.50
N LEU A 107 -4.59 6.93 -1.32
CA LEU A 107 -4.53 5.61 -1.94
C LEU A 107 -4.73 5.68 -3.47
N PRO A 108 -3.98 4.87 -4.24
CA PRO A 108 -4.14 4.83 -5.69
C PRO A 108 -5.37 3.99 -6.07
N TRP A 109 -6.51 4.63 -6.35
CA TRP A 109 -7.75 3.95 -6.74
C TRP A 109 -7.85 3.64 -8.24
N ASN A 110 -7.39 4.58 -9.06
CA ASN A 110 -7.45 4.45 -10.50
C ASN A 110 -6.05 4.28 -11.07
N SER A 111 -5.89 3.30 -11.96
CA SER A 111 -4.71 3.23 -12.80
C SER A 111 -4.77 4.41 -13.77
N LYS A 112 -3.73 5.24 -13.83
CA LYS A 112 -3.56 6.05 -15.04
C LYS A 112 -3.44 5.06 -16.18
N GLU A 113 -4.43 5.05 -17.06
CA GLU A 113 -4.71 4.12 -18.18
C GLU A 113 -3.55 3.93 -19.19
N ASN A 114 -2.34 4.44 -18.95
CA ASN A 114 -1.26 4.53 -19.94
C ASN A 114 0.08 3.87 -19.55
N GLN A 115 0.12 2.99 -18.55
CA GLN A 115 1.32 2.21 -18.20
C GLN A 115 1.09 0.70 -18.14
N LEU A 116 0.21 0.17 -18.99
CA LEU A 116 0.49 -1.11 -19.61
C LEU A 116 1.70 -0.90 -20.53
N GLY A 117 2.88 -0.71 -19.94
CA GLY A 117 4.14 -0.84 -20.66
C GLY A 117 4.07 -2.21 -21.29
N LYS A 118 3.88 -2.26 -22.62
CA LYS A 118 3.97 -3.50 -23.39
C LYS A 118 5.28 -4.13 -22.96
N VAL A 119 5.23 -5.14 -22.09
CA VAL A 119 6.45 -5.74 -21.55
C VAL A 119 7.25 -6.19 -22.76
N ASN A 120 8.36 -5.50 -23.00
CA ASN A 120 9.23 -5.82 -24.11
C ASN A 120 10.19 -6.88 -23.58
N ILE A 121 10.03 -8.10 -24.08
CA ILE A 121 10.81 -9.25 -23.59
C ILE A 121 12.29 -9.05 -23.92
N ASP A 122 12.62 -8.40 -25.04
CA ASP A 122 14.00 -8.10 -25.41
C ASP A 122 14.62 -7.06 -24.47
N GLU A 123 13.84 -6.05 -24.09
CA GLU A 123 14.27 -5.06 -23.11
C GLU A 123 14.40 -5.65 -21.71
N ALA A 124 13.45 -6.51 -21.31
CA ALA A 124 13.50 -7.22 -20.04
C ALA A 124 14.73 -8.12 -19.96
N LYS A 125 15.08 -8.83 -21.04
CA LYS A 125 16.30 -9.63 -21.13
C LYS A 125 17.54 -8.76 -20.94
N ARG A 126 17.64 -7.64 -21.67
CA ARG A 126 18.75 -6.70 -21.53
C ARG A 126 18.90 -6.17 -20.10
N ILE A 127 17.79 -5.81 -19.44
CA ILE A 127 17.78 -5.31 -18.05
C ILE A 127 18.23 -6.38 -17.06
N LEU A 128 17.77 -7.62 -17.23
CA LEU A 128 18.18 -8.75 -16.39
C LEU A 128 19.66 -9.09 -16.57
N ASP A 129 20.17 -9.01 -17.80
CA ASP A 129 21.59 -9.24 -18.12
C ASP A 129 22.50 -8.12 -17.63
N GLU A 130 22.04 -6.88 -17.67
CA GLU A 130 22.75 -5.71 -17.15
C GLU A 130 22.86 -5.75 -15.62
N ASP A 131 21.82 -6.19 -14.90
CA ASP A 131 21.80 -6.13 -13.43
C ASP A 131 22.39 -7.38 -12.75
N HIS A 132 22.44 -8.52 -13.45
CA HIS A 132 22.82 -9.81 -12.87
C HIS A 132 23.79 -10.58 -13.75
N TYR A 133 24.90 -10.99 -13.17
CA TYR A 133 25.86 -11.87 -13.84
C TYR A 133 25.43 -13.34 -13.73
N GLY A 134 25.51 -14.08 -14.84
CA GLY A 134 25.12 -15.48 -14.92
C GLY A 134 23.61 -15.67 -14.72
N LEU A 135 23.22 -16.72 -13.98
CA LEU A 135 21.82 -17.05 -13.68
C LEU A 135 20.94 -17.29 -14.93
N GLU A 136 21.53 -17.79 -16.03
CA GLU A 136 20.84 -17.97 -17.33
C GLU A 136 19.49 -18.68 -17.20
N LYS A 137 19.45 -19.83 -16.51
CA LYS A 137 18.22 -20.60 -16.28
C LYS A 137 17.15 -19.83 -15.50
N VAL A 138 17.58 -19.01 -14.53
CA VAL A 138 16.67 -18.21 -13.70
C VAL A 138 16.11 -17.04 -14.51
N LYS A 139 16.96 -16.37 -15.28
CA LYS A 139 16.54 -15.27 -16.17
C LYS A 139 15.59 -15.77 -17.25
N GLU A 140 15.89 -16.89 -17.90
CA GLU A 140 15.03 -17.54 -18.88
C GLU A 140 13.64 -17.82 -18.30
N ARG A 141 13.58 -18.39 -17.09
CA ARG A 141 12.31 -18.67 -16.42
C ARG A 141 11.49 -17.41 -16.11
N ILE A 142 12.17 -16.33 -15.70
CA ILE A 142 11.52 -15.02 -15.49
C ILE A 142 10.98 -14.47 -16.82
N LEU A 143 11.73 -14.61 -17.91
CA LEU A 143 11.30 -14.16 -19.24
C LEU A 143 10.10 -14.97 -19.75
N GLU A 144 10.08 -16.29 -19.57
CA GLU A 144 8.93 -17.15 -19.86
C GLU A 144 7.68 -16.66 -19.13
N TYR A 145 7.81 -16.39 -17.83
CA TYR A 145 6.72 -15.86 -17.01
C TYR A 145 6.18 -14.53 -17.54
N LEU A 146 7.08 -13.58 -17.84
CA LEU A 146 6.71 -12.27 -18.38
C LEU A 146 6.07 -12.39 -19.77
N ALA A 147 6.49 -13.35 -20.59
CA ALA A 147 5.90 -13.61 -21.90
C ALA A 147 4.46 -14.13 -21.79
N VAL A 148 4.19 -15.04 -20.83
CA VAL A 148 2.83 -15.51 -20.55
C VAL A 148 1.94 -14.36 -20.06
N GLN A 149 2.44 -13.54 -19.13
CA GLN A 149 1.69 -12.38 -18.65
C GLN A 149 1.32 -11.39 -19.77
N LYS A 150 2.26 -11.13 -20.70
CA LYS A 150 2.02 -10.27 -21.86
C LYS A 150 0.86 -10.76 -22.73
N ARG A 151 0.66 -12.08 -22.83
CA ARG A 151 -0.38 -12.68 -23.69
C ARG A 151 -1.74 -12.72 -23.00
N VAL A 152 -1.79 -13.02 -21.70
CA VAL A 152 -3.04 -13.20 -20.95
C VAL A 152 -3.62 -11.84 -20.49
N GLY A 153 -2.79 -10.80 -20.35
CA GLY A 153 -3.22 -9.45 -20.00
C GLY A 153 -3.72 -9.27 -18.56
N LYS A 154 -4.02 -10.36 -17.85
CA LYS A 154 -4.32 -10.40 -16.40
C LYS A 154 -3.35 -11.33 -15.68
N ILE A 155 -2.99 -10.95 -14.46
CA ILE A 155 -2.14 -11.75 -13.55
C ILE A 155 -3.02 -12.86 -12.94
N LYS A 156 -3.28 -13.91 -13.71
CA LYS A 156 -4.03 -15.11 -13.27
C LYS A 156 -3.14 -16.35 -13.10
N GLY A 157 -1.83 -16.18 -13.21
CA GLY A 157 -0.85 -17.26 -13.09
C GLY A 157 -0.31 -17.39 -11.66
N ALA A 158 0.43 -18.48 -11.42
CA ALA A 158 1.18 -18.68 -10.20
C ALA A 158 2.10 -17.48 -9.90
N ILE A 159 2.35 -17.22 -8.63
CA ILE A 159 3.22 -16.12 -8.19
C ILE A 159 4.67 -16.60 -8.18
N ILE A 160 5.58 -15.83 -8.79
CA ILE A 160 7.01 -16.18 -8.75
C ILE A 160 7.48 -16.24 -7.29
N CYS A 161 8.13 -17.34 -6.92
CA CYS A 161 8.84 -17.49 -5.66
C CYS A 161 10.33 -17.73 -5.91
N LEU A 162 11.16 -16.75 -5.56
CA LEU A 162 12.61 -16.84 -5.66
C LEU A 162 13.17 -17.49 -4.39
N VAL A 163 13.66 -18.73 -4.51
CA VAL A 163 14.15 -19.52 -3.37
C VAL A 163 15.65 -19.75 -3.48
N GLY A 164 16.40 -19.49 -2.41
CA GLY A 164 17.85 -19.74 -2.41
C GLY A 164 18.53 -19.27 -1.14
N PRO A 165 19.83 -19.52 -0.95
CA PRO A 165 20.55 -19.05 0.23
C PRO A 165 20.57 -17.50 0.32
N PRO A 166 20.86 -16.94 1.50
CA PRO A 166 20.96 -15.49 1.65
C PRO A 166 22.11 -14.94 0.79
N GLY A 167 21.89 -13.78 0.17
CA GLY A 167 22.93 -13.10 -0.62
C GLY A 167 23.06 -13.55 -2.08
N VAL A 168 22.13 -14.35 -2.61
CA VAL A 168 22.09 -14.75 -4.04
C VAL A 168 21.33 -13.77 -4.96
N GLY A 169 21.11 -12.53 -4.51
CA GLY A 169 20.49 -11.50 -5.34
C GLY A 169 18.96 -11.56 -5.52
N LYS A 170 18.21 -12.36 -4.73
CA LYS A 170 16.73 -12.46 -4.79
C LYS A 170 16.01 -11.10 -4.81
N THR A 171 16.31 -10.23 -3.85
CA THR A 171 15.73 -8.88 -3.77
C THR A 171 16.17 -8.00 -4.95
N SER A 172 17.38 -8.21 -5.46
CA SER A 172 17.90 -7.47 -6.61
C SER A 172 17.19 -7.90 -7.90
N LEU A 173 16.91 -9.20 -8.08
CA LEU A 173 16.09 -9.71 -9.18
C LEU A 173 14.68 -9.11 -9.16
N GLY A 174 14.03 -9.04 -8.00
CA GLY A 174 12.73 -8.37 -7.87
C GLY A 174 12.74 -6.91 -8.33
N LYS A 175 13.83 -6.17 -8.04
CA LYS A 175 14.01 -4.80 -8.55
C LYS A 175 14.20 -4.76 -10.06
N SER A 176 14.97 -5.68 -10.63
CA SER A 176 15.16 -5.77 -12.08
C SER A 176 13.87 -6.14 -12.81
N ILE A 177 13.03 -7.01 -12.23
CA ILE A 177 11.69 -7.32 -12.78
C ILE A 177 10.81 -6.07 -12.76
N ALA A 178 10.83 -5.28 -11.68
CA ALA A 178 10.08 -4.04 -11.60
C ALA A 178 10.57 -3.02 -12.64
N ARG A 179 11.89 -2.90 -12.83
CA ARG A 179 12.52 -2.06 -13.85
C ARG A 179 12.13 -2.50 -15.27
N ALA A 180 12.19 -3.81 -15.54
CA ALA A 180 11.83 -4.41 -16.83
C ALA A 180 10.34 -4.26 -17.18
N THR A 181 9.47 -4.26 -16.17
CA THR A 181 8.01 -4.09 -16.36
C THR A 181 7.55 -2.64 -16.25
N GLY A 182 8.44 -1.70 -15.94
CA GLY A 182 8.11 -0.29 -15.73
C GLY A 182 7.26 -0.03 -14.48
N ARG A 183 7.22 -0.97 -13.52
CA ARG A 183 6.41 -0.88 -12.32
C ARG A 183 7.17 -0.24 -11.16
N LYS A 184 6.46 0.46 -10.27
CA LYS A 184 7.04 0.93 -9.01
C LYS A 184 7.38 -0.26 -8.13
N PHE A 185 8.63 -0.33 -7.68
CA PHE A 185 9.10 -1.39 -6.79
C PHE A 185 8.76 -1.08 -5.33
N VAL A 186 8.08 -2.01 -4.66
CA VAL A 186 7.80 -1.94 -3.23
C VAL A 186 8.24 -3.23 -2.57
N ARG A 187 8.82 -3.13 -1.38
CA ARG A 187 9.29 -4.29 -0.62
C ARG A 187 8.60 -4.34 0.74
N MET A 188 8.05 -5.51 1.06
CA MET A 188 7.43 -5.81 2.34
C MET A 188 8.10 -7.06 2.91
N SER A 189 8.61 -6.96 4.14
CA SER A 189 9.18 -8.11 4.85
C SER A 189 8.05 -8.86 5.54
N LEU A 190 7.94 -10.16 5.28
CA LEU A 190 7.02 -11.07 5.98
C LEU A 190 7.68 -11.75 7.18
N GLY A 191 9.00 -11.66 7.30
CA GLY A 191 9.74 -12.16 8.44
C GLY A 191 9.26 -11.55 9.76
N GLY A 192 8.83 -12.41 10.69
CA GLY A 192 8.39 -12.02 12.02
C GLY A 192 6.92 -11.61 12.12
N ILE A 193 6.15 -11.67 11.03
CA ILE A 193 4.69 -11.45 11.09
C ILE A 193 4.06 -12.62 11.83
N ARG A 194 3.28 -12.29 12.87
CA ARG A 194 2.57 -13.26 13.72
C ARG A 194 1.07 -12.99 13.80
N ASP A 195 0.64 -11.81 13.39
CA ASP A 195 -0.75 -11.36 13.50
C ASP A 195 -1.28 -10.98 12.11
N GLU A 196 -2.52 -11.40 11.85
CA GLU A 196 -3.30 -11.02 10.68
C GLU A 196 -3.49 -9.50 10.59
N ALA A 197 -3.58 -8.81 11.73
CA ALA A 197 -3.72 -7.36 11.78
C ALA A 197 -2.54 -6.62 11.12
N GLU A 198 -1.36 -7.23 11.00
CA GLU A 198 -0.25 -6.63 10.25
C GLU A 198 -0.53 -6.58 8.73
N ILE A 199 -1.38 -7.47 8.21
CA ILE A 199 -1.72 -7.56 6.79
C ILE A 199 -3.02 -6.81 6.48
N ARG A 200 -4.08 -7.02 7.28
CA ARG A 200 -5.42 -6.41 7.10
C ARG A 200 -5.69 -5.16 7.95
N GLY A 201 -4.77 -4.77 8.82
CA GLY A 201 -4.94 -3.61 9.68
C GLY A 201 -5.88 -3.85 10.87
N HIS A 202 -6.03 -2.80 11.67
CA HIS A 202 -6.96 -2.77 12.81
C HIS A 202 -8.26 -2.06 12.45
N ARG A 203 -9.35 -2.48 13.08
CA ARG A 203 -10.62 -1.74 13.01
C ARG A 203 -10.43 -0.30 13.48
N ARG A 204 -11.18 0.62 12.88
CA ARG A 204 -11.14 2.07 13.14
C ARG A 204 -11.82 2.44 14.47
N THR A 205 -11.33 1.89 15.58
CA THR A 205 -11.89 2.10 16.93
C THR A 205 -11.05 3.02 17.80
N TYR A 206 -9.76 3.20 17.51
CA TYR A 206 -8.84 3.99 18.30
C TYR A 206 -8.00 4.94 17.41
N ILE A 207 -7.49 6.03 17.99
CA ILE A 207 -6.60 6.98 17.30
C ILE A 207 -5.36 6.28 16.71
N GLY A 208 -4.87 5.24 17.40
CA GLY A 208 -3.72 4.44 16.96
C GLY A 208 -4.04 3.34 15.95
N SER A 209 -5.29 3.19 15.50
CA SER A 209 -5.64 2.20 14.47
C SER A 209 -4.96 2.57 13.15
N LEU A 210 -4.25 1.61 12.57
CA LEU A 210 -3.56 1.76 11.29
C LEU A 210 -4.08 0.75 10.26
N PRO A 211 -4.10 1.12 8.97
CA PRO A 211 -4.30 0.17 7.89
C PRO A 211 -3.21 -0.90 7.87
N GLY A 212 -3.50 -2.02 7.22
CA GLY A 212 -2.54 -3.11 7.05
C GLY A 212 -1.32 -2.70 6.23
N LYS A 213 -0.22 -3.44 6.38
CA LYS A 213 1.05 -3.15 5.68
C LYS A 213 0.89 -3.13 4.17
N ILE A 214 -0.02 -3.93 3.59
CA ILE A 214 -0.31 -3.91 2.15
C ILE A 214 -0.80 -2.52 1.73
N ILE A 215 -1.81 -1.99 2.42
CA ILE A 215 -2.39 -0.67 2.16
C ILE A 215 -1.37 0.45 2.38
N GLN A 216 -0.56 0.36 3.45
CA GLN A 216 0.54 1.30 3.70
C GLN A 216 1.55 1.32 2.55
N GLN A 217 1.92 0.14 2.05
CA GLN A 217 2.84 0.00 0.91
C GLN A 217 2.20 0.47 -0.42
N MET A 218 0.90 0.27 -0.62
CA MET A 218 0.16 0.79 -1.79
C MET A 218 0.16 2.32 -1.79
N LYS A 219 -0.11 2.95 -0.64
CA LYS A 219 0.01 4.40 -0.47
C LYS A 219 1.42 4.89 -0.82
N LYS A 220 2.46 4.22 -0.30
CA LYS A 220 3.87 4.56 -0.60
C LYS A 220 4.23 4.39 -2.08
N ALA A 221 3.63 3.41 -2.76
CA ALA A 221 3.84 3.17 -4.18
C ALA A 221 3.27 4.29 -5.06
N GLY A 222 2.16 4.90 -4.64
CA GLY A 222 1.44 5.94 -5.37
C GLY A 222 0.88 5.49 -6.73
N THR A 223 0.81 4.18 -6.98
CA THR A 223 0.34 3.58 -8.24
C THR A 223 -0.52 2.35 -7.95
N LYS A 224 -1.49 2.03 -8.81
CA LYS A 224 -2.39 0.86 -8.64
C LYS A 224 -1.74 -0.47 -9.05
N ASN A 225 -0.72 -0.42 -9.93
CA ASN A 225 -0.05 -1.59 -10.50
C ASN A 225 1.43 -1.77 -10.10
N PRO A 226 1.84 -1.55 -8.83
CA PRO A 226 3.22 -1.74 -8.41
C PRO A 226 3.64 -3.20 -8.45
N LEU A 227 4.95 -3.43 -8.36
CA LEU A 227 5.51 -4.74 -8.06
C LEU A 227 5.78 -4.84 -6.56
N PHE A 228 5.10 -5.78 -5.91
CA PHE A 228 5.28 -6.10 -4.50
C PHE A 228 6.24 -7.26 -4.35
N LEU A 229 7.40 -6.99 -3.75
CA LEU A 229 8.32 -8.03 -3.30
C LEU A 229 8.00 -8.40 -1.84
N LEU A 230 7.44 -9.59 -1.65
CA LEU A 230 7.17 -10.19 -0.35
C LEU A 230 8.41 -11.00 0.09
N ASP A 231 9.20 -10.43 0.99
CA ASP A 231 10.48 -10.99 1.44
C ASP A 231 10.27 -11.98 2.60
N GLU A 232 10.98 -13.11 2.59
CA GLU A 232 10.99 -14.09 3.68
C GLU A 232 9.63 -14.76 3.98
N ILE A 233 8.93 -15.23 2.93
CA ILE A 233 7.64 -15.94 3.09
C ILE A 233 7.79 -17.25 3.89
N ASP A 234 8.98 -17.85 3.94
CA ASP A 234 9.30 -19.02 4.76
C ASP A 234 9.41 -18.71 6.27
N LYS A 235 9.26 -17.44 6.65
CA LYS A 235 9.29 -16.97 8.04
C LYS A 235 7.92 -16.51 8.55
N VAL A 236 6.87 -16.70 7.75
CA VAL A 236 5.49 -16.50 8.21
C VAL A 236 5.14 -17.63 9.18
N GLY A 237 4.86 -17.26 10.44
CA GLY A 237 4.57 -18.21 11.50
C GLY A 237 3.07 -18.49 11.62
N THR A 238 2.73 -19.72 12.00
CA THR A 238 1.43 -20.09 12.53
C THR A 238 1.48 -19.98 14.05
N ASP A 239 1.07 -18.85 14.63
CA ASP A 239 0.84 -18.73 16.07
C ASP A 239 -0.65 -18.93 16.38
N TYR A 240 -0.95 -19.42 17.59
CA TYR A 240 -2.31 -19.77 18.05
C TYR A 240 -3.35 -18.62 18.06
N ARG A 241 -2.97 -17.38 17.71
CA ARG A 241 -3.81 -16.18 17.80
C ARG A 241 -4.38 -15.67 16.46
N GLY A 242 -4.13 -16.38 15.37
CA GLY A 242 -4.61 -16.03 14.04
C GLY A 242 -3.66 -16.56 12.98
N ASP A 243 -4.16 -16.84 11.79
CA ASP A 243 -3.34 -17.34 10.69
C ASP A 243 -3.04 -16.20 9.69
N PRO A 244 -1.88 -15.54 9.79
CA PRO A 244 -1.51 -14.49 8.84
C PRO A 244 -1.43 -15.02 7.40
N SER A 245 -1.29 -16.33 7.21
CA SER A 245 -1.29 -16.94 5.88
C SER A 245 -2.65 -16.82 5.19
N SER A 246 -3.76 -16.82 5.93
CA SER A 246 -5.11 -16.63 5.38
C SER A 246 -5.29 -15.25 4.75
N ALA A 247 -4.85 -14.20 5.44
CA ALA A 247 -4.87 -12.84 4.90
C ALA A 247 -3.90 -12.64 3.73
N LEU A 248 -2.74 -13.32 3.74
CA LEU A 248 -1.86 -13.34 2.57
C LEU A 248 -2.51 -14.06 1.39
N LEU A 249 -3.20 -15.17 1.62
CA LEU A 249 -3.88 -15.93 0.57
C LEU A 249 -4.95 -15.08 -0.11
N GLU A 250 -5.77 -14.35 0.64
CA GLU A 250 -6.76 -13.43 0.07
C GLU A 250 -6.12 -12.36 -0.82
N ALA A 251 -5.00 -11.77 -0.39
CA ALA A 251 -4.29 -10.75 -1.17
C ALA A 251 -3.60 -11.33 -2.42
N LEU A 252 -3.15 -12.58 -2.36
CA LEU A 252 -2.39 -13.25 -3.42
C LEU A 252 -3.27 -14.00 -4.42
N ASP A 253 -4.47 -14.42 -4.02
CA ASP A 253 -5.38 -15.19 -4.86
C ASP A 253 -6.03 -14.30 -5.92
N PRO A 254 -5.83 -14.56 -7.23
CA PRO A 254 -6.46 -13.78 -8.31
C PRO A 254 -7.99 -13.74 -8.26
N GLU A 255 -8.63 -14.66 -7.56
CA GLU A 255 -10.10 -14.69 -7.40
C GLU A 255 -10.58 -13.79 -6.26
N GLN A 256 -9.77 -13.59 -5.21
CA GLN A 256 -10.15 -12.84 -4.01
C GLN A 256 -9.54 -11.45 -3.96
N ASN A 257 -8.39 -11.23 -4.61
CA ASN A 257 -7.64 -9.99 -4.53
C ASN A 257 -8.34 -8.77 -5.15
N VAL A 258 -9.38 -8.98 -5.97
CA VAL A 258 -10.24 -7.91 -6.50
C VAL A 258 -11.05 -7.25 -5.38
N THR A 259 -11.39 -8.02 -4.35
CA THR A 259 -12.22 -7.59 -3.22
C THR A 259 -11.46 -7.72 -1.91
N PHE A 260 -10.16 -7.37 -1.90
CA PHE A 260 -9.34 -7.47 -0.69
C PHE A 260 -9.90 -6.53 0.39
N ASN A 261 -10.24 -7.09 1.55
CA ASN A 261 -10.88 -6.34 2.63
C ASN A 261 -9.88 -6.00 3.75
N ASP A 262 -9.59 -4.70 3.90
CA ASP A 262 -8.81 -4.17 5.02
C ASP A 262 -9.75 -3.68 6.14
N HIS A 263 -9.49 -4.08 7.39
CA HIS A 263 -10.32 -3.77 8.54
C HIS A 263 -10.39 -2.27 8.86
N TYR A 264 -9.38 -1.49 8.46
CA TYR A 264 -9.36 -0.05 8.64
C TYR A 264 -10.14 0.67 7.53
N LEU A 265 -9.99 0.22 6.27
CA LEU A 265 -10.70 0.81 5.14
C LEU A 265 -12.20 0.51 5.17
N GLU A 266 -12.56 -0.71 5.60
CA GLU A 266 -13.91 -1.28 5.60
C GLU A 266 -14.66 -1.05 4.26
N VAL A 267 -13.89 -1.08 3.17
CA VAL A 267 -14.33 -1.14 1.77
C VAL A 267 -13.34 -2.03 1.03
N ASP A 268 -13.81 -2.64 -0.04
CA ASP A 268 -12.99 -3.52 -0.85
C ASP A 268 -11.98 -2.72 -1.69
N TYR A 269 -10.74 -3.19 -1.70
CA TYR A 269 -9.64 -2.59 -2.45
C TYR A 269 -9.10 -3.57 -3.49
N ASP A 270 -9.07 -3.15 -4.75
CA ASP A 270 -8.69 -4.02 -5.88
C ASP A 270 -7.17 -4.10 -6.03
N LEU A 271 -6.61 -5.26 -5.70
CA LEU A 271 -5.19 -5.61 -5.84
C LEU A 271 -4.89 -6.43 -7.12
N SER A 272 -5.86 -6.65 -8.01
CA SER A 272 -5.69 -7.54 -9.17
C SER A 272 -4.64 -7.06 -10.19
N ASP A 273 -4.36 -5.75 -10.22
CA ASP A 273 -3.32 -5.15 -11.07
C ASP A 273 -1.92 -5.21 -10.44
N VAL A 274 -1.80 -5.58 -9.16
CA VAL A 274 -0.53 -5.65 -8.42
C VAL A 274 0.24 -6.91 -8.83
N MET A 275 1.52 -6.74 -9.15
CA MET A 275 2.40 -7.87 -9.45
C MET A 275 3.11 -8.33 -8.18
N PHE A 276 2.70 -9.46 -7.63
CA PHE A 276 3.37 -10.06 -6.48
C PHE A 276 4.56 -10.91 -6.93
N VAL A 277 5.68 -10.79 -6.20
CA VAL A 277 6.86 -11.65 -6.29
C VAL A 277 7.26 -11.99 -4.86
N THR A 278 7.48 -13.27 -4.56
CA THR A 278 7.86 -13.71 -3.23
C THR A 278 9.34 -14.13 -3.21
N THR A 279 9.98 -14.03 -2.05
CA THR A 279 11.29 -14.61 -1.80
C THR A 279 11.23 -15.53 -0.59
N ALA A 280 12.03 -16.59 -0.63
CA ALA A 280 12.22 -17.48 0.51
C ALA A 280 13.69 -17.87 0.64
N ASN A 281 14.14 -18.20 1.85
CA ASN A 281 15.46 -18.81 2.06
C ASN A 281 15.42 -20.33 1.92
N THR A 282 14.31 -20.92 2.32
CA THR A 282 14.07 -22.37 2.29
C THR A 282 12.71 -22.68 1.65
N LEU A 283 12.47 -23.95 1.34
CA LEU A 283 11.16 -24.41 0.88
C LEU A 283 10.20 -24.77 2.03
N ASN A 284 10.54 -24.39 3.26
CA ASN A 284 9.67 -24.57 4.41
C ASN A 284 8.59 -23.49 4.43
N ILE A 285 7.77 -23.48 3.37
CA ILE A 285 6.65 -22.56 3.17
C ILE A 285 5.37 -23.34 3.48
N LEU A 286 4.35 -22.67 4.01
CA LEU A 286 3.06 -23.29 4.27
C LEU A 286 2.47 -23.88 2.97
N PRO A 287 1.99 -25.15 2.98
CA PRO A 287 1.47 -25.80 1.78
C PRO A 287 0.39 -25.01 1.02
N PRO A 288 -0.59 -24.35 1.68
CA PRO A 288 -1.60 -23.56 0.97
C PRO A 288 -1.04 -22.39 0.14
N LEU A 289 0.10 -21.83 0.57
CA LEU A 289 0.81 -20.80 -0.19
C LEU A 289 1.60 -21.45 -1.31
N LEU A 290 2.31 -22.56 -1.03
CA LEU A 290 3.19 -23.22 -1.99
C LEU A 290 2.47 -23.64 -3.28
N ASP A 291 1.23 -24.13 -3.18
CA ASP A 291 0.42 -24.54 -4.35
C ASP A 291 0.12 -23.39 -5.32
N ARG A 292 0.21 -22.14 -4.85
CA ARG A 292 -0.01 -20.92 -5.64
C ARG A 292 1.29 -20.28 -6.12
N LEU A 293 2.45 -20.85 -5.75
CA LEU A 293 3.77 -20.32 -6.07
C LEU A 293 4.44 -21.10 -7.20
N GLU A 294 5.03 -20.36 -8.14
CA GLU A 294 6.00 -20.91 -9.08
C GLU A 294 7.40 -20.78 -8.50
N VAL A 295 7.94 -21.90 -8.02
CA VAL A 295 9.24 -21.95 -7.34
C VAL A 295 10.39 -21.90 -8.33
N ILE A 296 11.17 -20.82 -8.30
CA ILE A 296 12.42 -20.66 -9.03
C ILE A 296 13.59 -20.75 -8.04
N ARG A 297 14.35 -21.84 -8.13
CA ARG A 297 15.52 -22.07 -7.27
C ARG A 297 16.74 -21.34 -7.82
N ILE A 298 17.33 -20.49 -6.99
CA ILE A 298 18.57 -19.77 -7.28
C ILE A 298 19.71 -20.44 -6.51
N PRO A 299 20.67 -21.06 -7.22
CA PRO A 299 21.82 -21.70 -6.59
C PRO A 299 22.77 -20.64 -5.97
N GLY A 300 23.72 -21.12 -5.18
CA GLY A 300 24.88 -20.31 -4.80
C GLY A 300 25.79 -20.04 -6.01
N TYR A 301 26.73 -19.12 -5.82
CA TYR A 301 27.70 -18.76 -6.85
C TYR A 301 29.02 -19.52 -6.67
N THR A 302 29.62 -19.88 -7.79
CA THR A 302 31.01 -20.34 -7.89
C THR A 302 31.99 -19.20 -7.60
N GLU A 303 33.25 -19.52 -7.34
CA GLU A 303 34.29 -18.52 -7.05
C GLU A 303 34.48 -17.53 -8.20
N ASP A 304 34.53 -18.02 -9.45
CA ASP A 304 34.66 -17.17 -10.63
C ASP A 304 33.44 -16.27 -10.84
N GLU A 305 32.22 -16.79 -10.60
CA GLU A 305 31.01 -15.96 -10.62
C GLU A 305 31.06 -14.86 -9.56
N LYS A 306 31.52 -15.17 -8.34
CA LYS A 306 31.67 -14.16 -7.28
C LYS A 306 32.69 -13.08 -7.63
N ILE A 307 33.80 -13.45 -8.27
CA ILE A 307 34.81 -12.48 -8.74
C ILE A 307 34.19 -11.54 -9.78
N ASN A 308 33.43 -12.08 -10.73
CA ASN A 308 32.76 -11.27 -11.76
C ASN A 308 31.67 -10.37 -11.15
N ILE A 309 30.87 -10.89 -10.21
CA ILE A 309 29.85 -10.10 -9.48
C ILE A 309 30.52 -8.98 -8.68
N ALA A 310 31.65 -9.27 -8.02
CA ALA A 310 32.39 -8.27 -7.25
C ALA A 310 32.89 -7.13 -8.13
N ASN A 311 33.52 -7.45 -9.26
CA ASN A 311 34.07 -6.46 -10.20
C ASN A 311 32.98 -5.62 -10.88
N ASN A 312 31.93 -6.27 -11.38
CA ASN A 312 30.92 -5.59 -12.21
C ASN A 312 29.91 -4.81 -11.36
N TYR A 313 29.61 -5.27 -10.13
CA TYR A 313 28.51 -4.71 -9.34
C TYR A 313 28.92 -4.25 -7.94
N LEU A 314 29.60 -5.08 -7.15
CA LEU A 314 29.84 -4.76 -5.75
C LEU A 314 30.85 -3.61 -5.58
N ILE A 315 31.96 -3.64 -6.31
CA ILE A 315 32.99 -2.60 -6.23
C ILE A 315 32.46 -1.25 -6.71
N PRO A 316 31.86 -1.12 -7.92
CA PRO A 316 31.28 0.16 -8.36
C PRO A 316 30.22 0.71 -7.38
N LYS A 317 29.39 -0.18 -6.83
CA LYS A 317 28.39 0.18 -5.82
C LYS A 317 29.03 0.72 -4.54
N GLN A 318 30.09 0.08 -4.05
CA GLN A 318 30.79 0.53 -2.84
C GLN A 318 31.62 1.80 -3.07
N ILE A 319 32.21 1.99 -4.25
CA ILE A 319 32.86 3.26 -4.64
C ILE A 319 31.86 4.42 -4.48
N LYS A 320 30.69 4.30 -5.12
CA LYS A 320 29.64 5.32 -5.06
C LYS A 320 29.12 5.56 -3.65
N ASN A 321 28.90 4.50 -2.87
CA ASN A 321 28.36 4.61 -1.51
C ASN A 321 29.34 5.23 -0.50
N ASN A 322 30.65 5.06 -0.71
CA ASN A 322 31.67 5.61 0.19
C ASN A 322 32.30 6.90 -0.35
N GLY A 323 31.83 7.43 -1.48
CA GLY A 323 32.28 8.70 -2.05
C GLY A 323 33.71 8.67 -2.63
N LEU A 324 34.24 7.49 -2.94
CA LEU A 324 35.54 7.34 -3.60
C LEU A 324 35.45 7.73 -5.08
N LYS A 325 36.53 8.27 -5.65
CA LYS A 325 36.63 8.41 -7.12
C LYS A 325 37.02 7.06 -7.74
N ASN A 326 36.62 6.83 -8.99
CA ASN A 326 36.92 5.58 -9.71
C ASN A 326 38.42 5.30 -9.84
N GLU A 327 39.26 6.34 -9.81
CA GLU A 327 40.73 6.23 -9.90
C GLU A 327 41.40 5.99 -8.54
N GLU A 328 40.72 6.31 -7.44
CA GLU A 328 41.28 6.22 -6.08
C GLU A 328 41.25 4.79 -5.52
N TRP A 329 40.44 3.90 -6.09
CA TRP A 329 40.27 2.56 -5.55
C TRP A 329 40.07 1.51 -6.64
N LYS A 330 41.07 0.64 -6.78
CA LYS A 330 41.06 -0.53 -7.65
C LYS A 330 41.50 -1.75 -6.86
N LEU A 331 40.70 -2.81 -6.91
CA LEU A 331 41.05 -4.10 -6.33
C LEU A 331 41.39 -5.08 -7.45
N ASP A 332 42.59 -5.66 -7.37
CA ASP A 332 42.99 -6.71 -8.30
C ASP A 332 42.19 -8.00 -8.06
N LYS A 333 42.03 -8.78 -9.13
CA LYS A 333 41.28 -10.05 -9.08
C LYS A 333 41.82 -11.00 -8.02
N ASP A 334 43.14 -11.04 -7.81
CA ASP A 334 43.79 -11.88 -6.80
C ASP A 334 43.44 -11.46 -5.37
N VAL A 335 43.26 -10.15 -5.13
CA VAL A 335 42.82 -9.65 -3.81
C VAL A 335 41.38 -10.05 -3.56
N ILE A 336 40.50 -9.90 -4.57
CA ILE A 336 39.09 -10.33 -4.47
C ILE A 336 39.02 -11.83 -4.21
N LYS A 337 39.82 -12.63 -4.93
CA LYS A 337 39.94 -14.08 -4.74
C LYS A 337 40.34 -14.42 -3.31
N LYS A 338 41.37 -13.75 -2.77
CA LYS A 338 41.81 -13.92 -1.38
C LYS A 338 40.74 -13.55 -0.37
N VAL A 339 39.96 -12.48 -0.62
CA VAL A 339 38.81 -12.11 0.22
C VAL A 339 37.76 -13.21 0.22
N ILE A 340 37.41 -13.74 -0.96
CA ILE A 340 36.42 -14.80 -1.09
C ILE A 340 36.88 -16.05 -0.32
N GLN A 341 38.13 -16.48 -0.49
CA GLN A 341 38.64 -17.72 0.10
C GLN A 341 38.93 -17.61 1.61
N SER A 342 39.50 -16.49 2.06
CA SER A 342 39.99 -16.35 3.45
C SER A 342 39.04 -15.63 4.40
N TYR A 343 38.13 -14.80 3.89
CA TYR A 343 37.28 -13.93 4.72
C TYR A 343 35.78 -14.16 4.54
N THR A 344 35.36 -14.99 3.57
CA THR A 344 33.95 -15.33 3.36
C THR A 344 33.73 -16.84 3.36
N LYS A 345 32.65 -17.29 4.01
CA LYS A 345 32.18 -18.69 3.94
C LYS A 345 30.68 -18.71 3.77
N GLU A 346 30.22 -18.46 2.55
CA GLU A 346 28.81 -18.35 2.19
C GLU A 346 28.56 -18.80 0.75
N ALA A 347 27.32 -19.14 0.41
CA ALA A 347 26.91 -19.46 -0.96
C ALA A 347 26.65 -18.20 -1.82
N GLY A 348 26.18 -17.12 -1.19
CA GLY A 348 25.93 -15.82 -1.84
C GLY A 348 27.13 -14.88 -1.81
N VAL A 349 26.84 -13.58 -1.92
CA VAL A 349 27.84 -12.49 -1.89
C VAL A 349 27.59 -11.45 -0.78
N ARG A 350 26.79 -11.76 0.24
CA ARG A 350 26.40 -10.80 1.28
C ARG A 350 27.58 -10.44 2.19
N ASN A 351 28.32 -11.43 2.67
CA ASN A 351 29.55 -11.20 3.42
C ASN A 351 30.67 -10.66 2.52
N LEU A 352 30.74 -11.09 1.25
CA LEU A 352 31.68 -10.50 0.29
C LEU A 352 31.45 -8.98 0.14
N GLU A 353 30.19 -8.54 -0.03
CA GLU A 353 29.86 -7.11 -0.06
C GLU A 353 30.25 -6.39 1.23
N ARG A 354 30.08 -7.02 2.40
CA ARG A 354 30.48 -6.45 3.69
C ARG A 354 31.99 -6.26 3.80
N GLU A 355 32.79 -7.24 3.37
CA GLU A 355 34.25 -7.13 3.39
C GLU A 355 34.76 -6.08 2.39
N ILE A 356 34.22 -6.06 1.17
CA ILE A 356 34.53 -5.01 0.18
C ILE A 356 34.18 -3.62 0.73
N SER A 357 33.03 -3.48 1.40
CA SER A 357 32.62 -2.23 2.05
C SER A 357 33.56 -1.80 3.18
N LYS A 358 34.10 -2.76 3.96
CA LYS A 358 35.11 -2.47 4.99
C LYS A 358 36.43 -2.01 4.38
N LEU A 359 36.86 -2.62 3.28
CA LEU A 359 38.06 -2.20 2.53
C LEU A 359 37.88 -0.77 2.00
N ALA A 360 36.76 -0.47 1.36
CA ALA A 360 36.44 0.88 0.86
C ALA A 360 36.57 1.95 1.96
N ARG A 361 35.93 1.71 3.13
CA ARG A 361 36.00 2.65 4.26
C ARG A 361 37.41 2.84 4.81
N LYS A 362 38.25 1.80 4.77
CA LYS A 362 39.65 1.88 5.20
C LYS A 362 40.52 2.65 4.21
N THR A 363 40.15 2.70 2.93
CA THR A 363 40.87 3.48 1.91
C THR A 363 40.55 4.98 2.00
N VAL A 364 39.35 5.35 2.47
CA VAL A 364 38.97 6.76 2.70
C VAL A 364 39.67 7.36 3.92
N LYS A 365 39.96 6.54 4.93
CA LYS A 365 40.64 6.95 6.17
C LYS A 365 42.14 7.03 5.95
#